data_AF-A0A979FJC3-F1
#
_entry.id   AF-A0A979FJC3-F1
#
_cell.length_a   1.000
_cell.length_b   1.000
_cell.length_c   1.000
_cell.angle_alpha   90.00
_cell.angle_beta   90.00
_cell.angle_gamma   90.00
#
_symmetry.space_group_name_H-M   'P 1'
#
loop_
_entity.id
_entity.type
_entity.pdbx_description
1 polymer ?
#
loop_
_entity_poly.entity_id
_entity_poly.type
_entity_poly.pdbx_seq_one_letter_code
_entity_poly.pdbx_strand_id
1 'polypeptide(L)'
;MTKLTWNFQTYEDGVPWTVTSLAEGERAVASLSNNIKPSRLVVLSTHTRPIPGLGELLSRLAAHHTGDISLLPLDSFWRPAGQADGGMAAIINKDRLETMYGSPDQVLVHLNLRRFAGMQNGGFKVSKLQTRVAKEWICKIGVRFDNDCDYGAFKALPKQIDDACCVRGTPCNVSSKLWKNGCRVNRWHFPDLCDKDLDWIISMLYRFRNSRLSLVLPRNGLTHKGARRLFAALHKIWLVYHDPGAVHLTAAGSSGAPDLTFIELSTNNIIQWM
;
A
#
# COMPACT_ATOMS: atom_id res chain seq x y z
N MET A 1 27.61 2.95 -39.51
CA MET A 1 26.91 2.90 -38.22
C MET A 1 25.42 3.00 -38.47
N THR A 2 24.72 1.86 -38.45
CA THR A 2 23.28 1.78 -38.71
C THR A 2 22.55 2.20 -37.43
N LYS A 3 21.82 3.33 -37.46
CA LYS A 3 20.90 3.71 -36.39
C LYS A 3 19.77 2.69 -36.37
N LEU A 4 19.77 1.80 -35.38
CA LEU A 4 18.59 0.98 -35.04
C LEU A 4 17.55 1.92 -34.41
N THR A 5 16.67 2.48 -35.23
CA THR A 5 15.41 3.06 -34.75
C THR A 5 14.49 1.90 -34.36
N TRP A 6 14.53 1.55 -33.08
CA TRP A 6 13.52 0.69 -32.49
C TRP A 6 12.21 1.48 -32.43
N ASN A 7 11.32 1.23 -33.39
CA ASN A 7 9.93 1.66 -33.32
C ASN A 7 9.25 0.84 -32.21
N PHE A 8 9.44 1.24 -30.96
CA PHE A 8 8.63 0.74 -29.88
C PHE A 8 7.23 1.34 -30.03
N GLN A 9 6.23 0.47 -30.01
CA GLN A 9 4.83 0.87 -29.91
C GLN A 9 4.67 1.74 -28.67
N THR A 10 4.40 3.04 -28.87
CA THR A 10 4.22 3.99 -27.79
C THR A 10 2.91 3.71 -27.11
N TYR A 11 2.87 3.89 -25.79
CA TYR A 11 1.63 3.73 -25.08
C TYR A 11 0.64 4.85 -25.45
N GLU A 12 -0.62 4.50 -25.66
CA GLU A 12 -1.67 5.45 -26.03
C GLU A 12 -2.02 6.37 -24.86
N ASP A 13 -2.21 7.66 -25.17
CA ASP A 13 -2.59 8.67 -24.19
C ASP A 13 -4.02 8.42 -23.66
N GLY A 14 -4.23 8.68 -22.36
CA GLY A 14 -5.53 8.51 -21.68
C GLY A 14 -5.97 7.05 -21.41
N VAL A 15 -5.17 6.05 -21.80
CA VAL A 15 -5.47 4.63 -21.55
C VAL A 15 -4.66 4.14 -20.34
N PRO A 16 -5.25 3.42 -19.37
CA PRO A 16 -4.47 2.79 -18.29
C PRO A 16 -3.48 1.76 -18.84
N TRP A 17 -2.25 1.75 -18.32
CA TRP A 17 -1.21 0.84 -18.78
C TRP A 17 -0.92 -0.24 -17.75
N THR A 18 -0.68 -1.45 -18.22
CA THR A 18 -0.19 -2.53 -17.38
C THR A 18 1.29 -2.72 -17.66
N VAL A 19 2.14 -2.38 -16.69
CA VAL A 19 3.59 -2.61 -16.77
C VAL A 19 3.91 -3.79 -15.86
N THR A 20 4.49 -4.82 -16.46
CA THR A 20 4.78 -6.11 -15.82
C THR A 20 6.27 -6.43 -15.80
N SER A 21 7.10 -5.59 -16.44
CA SER A 21 8.54 -5.78 -16.57
C SER A 21 9.31 -4.46 -16.61
N LEU A 22 10.62 -4.50 -16.33
CA LEU A 22 11.51 -3.34 -16.44
C LEU A 22 11.51 -2.74 -17.86
N ALA A 23 11.56 -3.57 -18.90
CA ALA A 23 11.53 -3.10 -20.29
C ALA A 23 10.21 -2.39 -20.65
N GLU A 24 9.08 -2.87 -20.13
CA GLU A 24 7.80 -2.15 -20.24
C GLU A 24 7.82 -0.82 -19.47
N GLY A 25 8.45 -0.81 -18.30
CA GLY A 25 8.66 0.41 -17.52
C GLY A 25 9.49 1.45 -18.28
N GLU A 26 10.59 1.04 -18.91
CA GLU A 26 11.42 1.92 -19.75
C GLU A 26 10.64 2.49 -20.93
N ARG A 27 9.81 1.67 -21.58
CA ARG A 27 8.91 2.13 -22.66
C ARG A 27 7.86 3.13 -22.16
N ALA A 28 7.30 2.89 -20.97
CA ALA A 28 6.33 3.80 -20.36
C ALA A 28 6.97 5.16 -20.04
N VAL A 29 8.19 5.17 -19.50
CA VAL A 29 8.94 6.42 -19.26
C VAL A 29 9.29 7.15 -20.55
N ALA A 30 9.73 6.43 -21.58
CA ALA A 30 10.03 7.04 -22.88
C ALA A 30 8.77 7.67 -23.49
N SER A 31 7.61 7.01 -23.36
CA SER A 31 6.31 7.52 -23.83
C SER A 31 5.88 8.77 -23.03
N LEU A 32 6.07 8.77 -21.71
CA LEU A 32 5.79 9.92 -20.84
C LEU A 32 6.72 11.12 -21.10
N SER A 33 7.99 10.86 -21.44
CA SER A 33 8.98 11.92 -21.70
C SER A 33 8.71 12.67 -23.01
N ASN A 34 8.04 12.03 -23.98
CA ASN A 34 7.73 12.60 -25.28
C ASN A 34 6.34 13.28 -25.33
N ASN A 35 5.43 12.93 -24.40
CA ASN A 35 4.10 13.50 -24.33
C ASN A 35 4.05 14.71 -23.38
N ILE A 36 3.35 15.77 -23.81
CA ILE A 36 3.22 17.03 -23.08
C ILE A 36 2.54 16.77 -21.72
N LYS A 37 3.34 16.87 -20.65
CA LYS A 37 2.96 17.02 -19.23
C LYS A 37 1.57 16.47 -18.85
N PRO A 38 1.44 15.20 -18.45
CA PRO A 38 0.20 14.74 -17.83
C PRO A 38 -0.07 15.56 -16.55
N SER A 39 -1.31 16.01 -16.35
CA SER A 39 -1.70 16.75 -15.14
C SER A 39 -1.62 15.88 -13.88
N ARG A 40 -1.68 14.55 -14.03
CA ARG A 40 -1.53 13.57 -12.96
C ARG A 40 -0.93 12.25 -13.49
N LEU A 41 -0.04 11.66 -12.70
CA LEU A 41 0.60 10.37 -13.00
C LEU A 41 0.49 9.47 -11.77
N VAL A 42 -0.22 8.34 -11.85
CA VAL A 42 -0.24 7.35 -10.76
C VAL A 42 0.60 6.15 -11.16
N VAL A 43 1.63 5.87 -10.35
CA VAL A 43 2.42 4.64 -10.49
C VAL A 43 2.08 3.70 -9.34
N LEU A 44 1.60 2.53 -9.71
CA LEU A 44 1.12 1.48 -8.84
C LEU A 44 1.96 0.23 -9.14
N SER A 45 2.66 -0.28 -8.14
CA SER A 45 3.37 -1.56 -8.22
C SER A 45 2.75 -2.54 -7.25
N THR A 46 2.63 -3.82 -7.62
CA THR A 46 1.74 -4.76 -6.94
C THR A 46 2.50 -5.84 -6.15
N HIS A 47 2.26 -5.78 -4.84
CA HIS A 47 2.12 -6.81 -3.80
C HIS A 47 3.22 -7.85 -3.52
N THR A 48 3.76 -8.61 -4.47
CA THR A 48 4.65 -9.75 -4.09
C THR A 48 5.93 -9.90 -4.89
N ARG A 49 6.08 -9.18 -6.01
CA ARG A 49 7.32 -9.12 -6.78
C ARG A 49 7.53 -7.68 -7.25
N PRO A 50 8.42 -6.91 -6.60
CA PRO A 50 8.64 -5.53 -6.99
C PRO A 50 9.11 -5.47 -8.44
N ILE A 51 8.69 -4.44 -9.18
CA ILE A 51 9.24 -4.17 -10.52
C ILE A 51 10.71 -3.80 -10.30
N PRO A 52 11.69 -4.60 -10.79
CA PRO A 52 13.09 -4.24 -10.64
C PRO A 52 13.35 -2.86 -11.25
N GLY A 53 14.06 -1.98 -10.54
CA GLY A 53 14.37 -0.63 -11.02
C GLY A 53 13.24 0.40 -10.90
N LEU A 54 12.10 0.07 -10.28
CA LEU A 54 10.98 1.02 -10.11
C LEU A 54 11.42 2.33 -9.44
N GLY A 55 12.22 2.28 -8.37
CA GLY A 55 12.68 3.49 -7.68
C GLY A 55 13.47 4.45 -8.58
N GLU A 56 14.31 3.91 -9.47
CA GLU A 56 15.06 4.70 -10.46
C GLU A 56 14.13 5.27 -11.53
N LEU A 57 13.19 4.46 -12.02
CA LEU A 57 12.14 4.84 -12.95
C LEU A 57 11.34 6.04 -12.42
N LEU A 58 10.91 5.96 -11.16
CA LEU A 58 10.15 7.01 -10.47
C LEU A 58 10.96 8.28 -10.25
N SER A 59 12.26 8.14 -9.93
CA SER A 59 13.15 9.28 -9.74
C SER A 59 13.32 10.06 -11.05
N ARG A 60 13.45 9.35 -12.17
CA ARG A 60 13.53 9.95 -13.51
C ARG A 60 12.21 10.61 -13.91
N LEU A 61 11.07 9.95 -13.71
CA LEU A 61 9.75 10.53 -13.97
C LEU A 61 9.54 11.83 -13.18
N ALA A 62 9.87 11.84 -11.90
CA ALA A 62 9.71 13.03 -11.08
C ALA A 62 10.67 14.18 -11.46
N ALA A 63 11.84 13.89 -12.04
CA ALA A 63 12.76 14.91 -12.52
C ALA A 63 12.23 15.63 -13.79
N HIS A 64 11.32 15.00 -14.53
CA HIS A 64 10.84 15.50 -15.83
C HIS A 64 9.39 16.03 -15.83
N HIS A 65 8.61 15.82 -14.75
CA HIS A 65 7.18 16.17 -14.72
C HIS A 65 6.83 17.22 -13.65
N THR A 66 5.93 18.16 -14.00
CA THR A 66 5.38 19.19 -13.11
C THR A 66 3.92 18.91 -12.67
N GLY A 67 3.38 17.74 -13.01
CA GLY A 67 2.02 17.32 -12.64
C GLY A 67 1.94 16.62 -11.28
N ASP A 68 0.72 16.32 -10.83
CA ASP A 68 0.47 15.63 -9.57
C ASP A 68 0.83 14.16 -9.68
N ILE A 69 2.02 13.79 -9.22
CA ILE A 69 2.46 12.39 -9.24
C ILE A 69 2.00 11.73 -7.93
N SER A 70 1.07 10.77 -8.05
CA SER A 70 0.69 9.87 -6.95
C SER A 70 1.51 8.59 -7.05
N LEU A 71 2.60 8.52 -6.29
CA LEU A 71 3.48 7.36 -6.26
C LEU A 71 3.14 6.45 -5.09
N LEU A 72 2.87 5.19 -5.39
CA LEU A 72 2.71 4.15 -4.39
C LEU A 72 3.77 3.07 -4.63
N PRO A 73 5.00 3.24 -4.12
CA PRO A 73 6.04 2.21 -4.16
C PRO A 73 5.76 1.15 -3.09
N LEU A 74 4.62 0.50 -3.30
CA LEU A 74 4.08 -0.63 -2.58
C LEU A 74 5.07 -1.79 -2.49
N ASP A 75 6.05 -1.86 -3.40
CA ASP A 75 7.20 -2.75 -3.38
C ASP A 75 7.89 -2.81 -2.02
N SER A 76 8.24 -1.64 -1.48
CA SER A 76 8.85 -1.55 -0.16
C SER A 76 7.85 -1.89 0.94
N PHE A 77 6.58 -1.52 0.72
CA PHE A 77 5.52 -1.67 1.70
C PHE A 77 5.11 -3.13 1.91
N TRP A 78 5.21 -3.98 0.88
CA TRP A 78 4.79 -5.38 0.92
C TRP A 78 5.94 -6.38 0.95
N ARG A 79 7.20 -5.94 0.87
CA ARG A 79 8.32 -6.87 0.82
C ARG A 79 8.41 -7.78 2.04
N PRO A 80 9.09 -8.92 1.92
CA PRO A 80 9.38 -9.78 3.04
C PRO A 80 10.21 -9.14 4.16
N ALA A 81 10.22 -9.77 5.34
CA ALA A 81 11.08 -9.38 6.46
C ALA A 81 12.59 -9.45 6.12
N GLY A 82 13.42 -8.64 6.79
CA GLY A 82 14.89 -8.69 6.71
C GLY A 82 15.50 -7.97 5.50
N GLN A 83 14.78 -7.02 4.94
CA GLN A 83 15.02 -6.53 3.60
C GLN A 83 14.90 -4.98 3.67
N ALA A 84 15.99 -4.24 3.41
CA ALA A 84 16.18 -2.83 3.84
C ALA A 84 15.33 -1.79 3.09
N ASP A 85 14.45 -1.06 3.78
CA ASP A 85 13.49 -0.09 3.22
C ASP A 85 14.06 0.76 2.06
N GLY A 86 13.64 0.43 0.85
CA GLY A 86 14.12 1.10 -0.35
C GLY A 86 13.45 2.46 -0.54
N GLY A 87 14.25 3.53 -0.62
CA GLY A 87 14.00 4.73 -1.43
C GLY A 87 12.83 5.66 -1.05
N MET A 88 11.99 5.33 -0.07
CA MET A 88 10.78 6.11 0.21
C MET A 88 11.03 7.51 0.75
N ALA A 89 12.15 7.72 1.45
CA ALA A 89 12.53 9.02 1.99
C ALA A 89 12.62 10.12 0.91
N ALA A 90 13.02 9.77 -0.33
CA ALA A 90 13.12 10.72 -1.43
C ALA A 90 11.76 11.18 -1.98
N ILE A 91 10.69 10.42 -1.71
CA ILE A 91 9.34 10.67 -2.25
C ILE A 91 8.49 11.48 -1.27
N ILE A 92 8.73 11.34 0.04
CA ILE A 92 7.94 11.98 1.11
C ILE A 92 8.00 13.51 1.06
N ASN A 93 9.09 14.09 0.56
CA ASN A 93 9.28 15.54 0.43
C ASN A 93 8.52 16.18 -0.75
N LYS A 94 7.64 15.44 -1.44
CA LYS A 94 6.85 15.96 -2.55
C LYS A 94 5.44 16.35 -2.07
N ASP A 95 5.04 17.58 -2.39
CA ASP A 95 3.92 18.29 -1.75
C ASP A 95 2.50 17.74 -2.00
N ARG A 96 2.32 16.63 -2.72
CA ARG A 96 0.99 16.24 -3.25
C ARG A 96 0.66 14.74 -3.27
N LEU A 97 1.18 13.94 -2.33
CA LEU A 97 0.80 12.53 -2.25
C LEU A 97 -0.64 12.34 -1.73
N GLU A 98 -1.59 11.94 -2.60
CA GLU A 98 -2.97 11.60 -2.18
C GLU A 98 -3.08 10.28 -1.41
N THR A 99 -2.02 9.48 -1.41
CA THR A 99 -1.94 8.23 -0.67
C THR A 99 -0.51 8.03 -0.22
N MET A 100 -0.34 7.59 1.02
CA MET A 100 0.97 7.40 1.65
C MET A 100 1.08 6.00 2.23
N TYR A 101 2.10 5.26 1.81
CA TYR A 101 2.43 3.93 2.33
C TYR A 101 3.87 3.96 2.84
N GLY A 102 4.12 3.63 4.10
CA GLY A 102 5.50 3.59 4.60
C GLY A 102 5.62 3.05 6.02
N SER A 103 6.82 3.13 6.58
CA SER A 103 7.02 2.88 8.02
C SER A 103 6.27 3.95 8.85
N PRO A 104 6.03 3.72 10.16
CA PRO A 104 5.40 4.71 11.02
C PRO A 104 6.09 6.07 10.97
N ASP A 105 7.42 6.10 11.03
CA ASP A 105 8.19 7.34 10.98
C ASP A 105 8.00 8.10 9.66
N GLN A 106 8.00 7.38 8.53
CA GLN A 106 7.76 7.97 7.22
C GLN A 106 6.36 8.59 7.11
N VAL A 107 5.35 7.89 7.60
CA VAL A 107 3.97 8.38 7.65
C VAL A 107 3.88 9.63 8.54
N LEU A 108 4.56 9.64 9.69
CA LEU A 108 4.58 10.80 10.58
C LEU A 108 5.27 12.01 9.95
N VAL A 109 6.43 11.82 9.30
CA VAL A 109 7.12 12.90 8.57
C VAL A 109 6.19 13.48 7.51
N HIS A 110 5.51 12.65 6.73
CA HIS A 110 4.56 13.09 5.71
C HIS A 110 3.41 13.92 6.31
N LEU A 111 2.79 13.44 7.40
CA LEU A 111 1.69 14.13 8.07
C LEU A 111 2.14 15.47 8.67
N ASN A 112 3.35 15.53 9.22
CA ASN A 112 3.93 16.76 9.77
C ASN A 112 4.23 17.78 8.66
N LEU A 113 4.87 17.37 7.56
CA LEU A 113 5.14 18.24 6.41
C LEU A 113 3.85 18.86 5.86
N ARG A 114 2.79 18.05 5.69
CA ARG A 114 1.47 18.55 5.28
C ARG A 114 0.88 19.56 6.27
N ARG A 115 1.03 19.32 7.58
CA ARG A 115 0.54 20.24 8.61
C ARG A 115 1.24 21.60 8.51
N PHE A 116 2.55 21.62 8.24
CA PHE A 116 3.30 22.86 8.06
C PHE A 116 2.94 23.59 6.75
N ALA A 117 2.80 22.86 5.64
CA ALA A 117 2.39 23.45 4.36
C ALA A 117 1.01 24.12 4.44
N GLY A 118 0.07 23.51 5.18
CA GLY A 118 -1.24 24.11 5.45
C GLY A 118 -1.17 25.41 6.28
N MET A 119 -0.17 25.56 7.15
CA MET A 119 0.03 26.76 7.96
C MET A 119 0.70 27.90 7.18
N GLN A 120 1.64 27.59 6.28
CA GLN A 120 2.37 28.61 5.50
C GLN A 120 1.54 29.26 4.38
N ASN A 121 0.52 28.56 3.86
CA ASN A 121 -0.35 29.09 2.81
C ASN A 121 -1.39 30.13 3.29
N GLY A 122 -1.21 30.73 4.47
CA GLY A 122 -1.78 32.05 4.82
C GLY A 122 -3.31 32.21 4.79
N GLY A 123 -4.07 31.12 4.76
CA GLY A 123 -5.52 31.14 4.49
C GLY A 123 -6.44 30.88 5.69
N PHE A 124 -5.93 30.73 6.92
CA PHE A 124 -6.80 30.59 8.10
C PHE A 124 -7.18 31.96 8.66
N LYS A 125 -8.07 32.68 7.95
CA LYS A 125 -8.96 33.62 8.66
C LYS A 125 -9.94 32.79 9.47
N VAL A 126 -9.69 32.72 10.77
CA VAL A 126 -10.66 32.27 11.78
C VAL A 126 -11.88 33.18 11.70
N SER A 127 -12.88 32.81 10.91
CA SER A 127 -14.21 33.44 10.95
C SER A 127 -15.22 32.63 10.13
N LYS A 128 -16.26 32.17 10.82
CA LYS A 128 -17.51 31.53 10.35
C LYS A 128 -17.50 30.02 10.11
N LEU A 129 -17.75 29.32 11.22
CA LEU A 129 -18.83 28.34 11.40
C LEU A 129 -19.34 27.64 10.13
N GLN A 130 -18.96 26.37 10.00
CA GLN A 130 -19.76 25.23 9.49
C GLN A 130 -20.85 25.53 8.45
N THR A 131 -20.62 25.07 7.21
CA THR A 131 -21.57 24.32 6.32
C THR A 131 -21.10 24.19 4.87
N ARG A 132 -19.79 24.17 4.63
CA ARG A 132 -19.25 23.37 3.54
C ARG A 132 -18.38 22.34 4.19
N VAL A 133 -18.81 21.08 4.09
CA VAL A 133 -18.03 19.89 4.39
C VAL A 133 -16.60 20.23 4.06
N ALA A 134 -15.78 20.43 5.09
CA ALA A 134 -14.35 20.33 4.92
C ALA A 134 -14.22 18.95 4.29
N LYS A 135 -13.96 18.89 2.98
CA LYS A 135 -13.40 17.71 2.35
C LYS A 135 -12.05 17.59 3.02
N GLU A 136 -12.08 17.08 4.24
CA GLU A 136 -10.95 16.51 4.96
C GLU A 136 -10.38 15.56 3.93
N TRP A 137 -9.31 16.01 3.28
CA TRP A 137 -8.79 15.34 2.10
C TRP A 137 -8.34 13.97 2.61
N ILE A 138 -9.11 12.93 2.27
CA ILE A 138 -8.93 11.58 2.76
C ILE A 138 -7.70 11.01 2.06
N CYS A 139 -6.52 11.36 2.58
CA CYS A 139 -5.30 10.69 2.21
C CYS A 139 -5.43 9.25 2.67
N LYS A 140 -5.34 8.30 1.74
CA LYS A 140 -5.28 6.89 2.12
C LYS A 140 -3.94 6.64 2.80
N ILE A 141 -3.95 5.95 3.94
CA ILE A 141 -2.74 5.73 4.72
C ILE A 141 -2.49 4.24 4.91
N GLY A 142 -1.34 3.79 4.41
CA GLY A 142 -0.76 2.51 4.70
C GLY A 142 0.41 2.63 5.68
N VAL A 143 0.39 1.82 6.74
CA VAL A 143 1.50 1.71 7.70
C VAL A 143 2.10 0.30 7.69
N ARG A 144 3.40 0.21 7.47
CA ARG A 144 4.17 -1.04 7.47
C ARG A 144 4.95 -1.14 8.77
N PHE A 145 4.72 -2.20 9.50
CA PHE A 145 5.43 -2.55 10.72
C PHE A 145 6.43 -3.63 10.39
N ASP A 146 7.71 -3.35 10.59
CA ASP A 146 8.82 -4.24 10.25
C ASP A 146 9.70 -4.61 11.46
N ASN A 147 9.75 -3.75 12.49
CA ASN A 147 10.63 -3.93 13.63
C ASN A 147 10.08 -3.35 14.96
N ASP A 148 10.79 -3.64 16.05
CA ASP A 148 10.49 -3.17 17.40
C ASP A 148 10.79 -1.67 17.64
N CYS A 149 11.34 -0.94 16.67
CA CYS A 149 11.76 0.45 16.88
C CYS A 149 10.58 1.45 16.80
N ASP A 150 9.41 1.01 16.36
CA ASP A 150 8.24 1.88 16.13
C ASP A 150 7.50 2.34 17.41
N TYR A 151 7.98 2.00 18.62
CA TYR A 151 7.22 2.16 19.87
C TYR A 151 6.77 3.60 20.16
N GLY A 152 7.56 4.61 19.78
CA GLY A 152 7.23 6.02 20.01
C GLY A 152 6.18 6.57 19.04
N ALA A 153 6.19 6.08 17.80
CA ALA A 153 5.42 6.65 16.69
C ALA A 153 3.91 6.42 16.80
N PHE A 154 3.48 5.33 17.46
CA PHE A 154 2.07 4.92 17.51
C PHE A 154 1.09 5.98 18.01
N LYS A 155 1.51 6.85 18.94
CA LYS A 155 0.63 7.89 19.50
C LYS A 155 0.30 8.99 18.49
N ALA A 156 1.21 9.23 17.55
CA ALA A 156 1.09 10.25 16.54
C ALA A 156 0.48 9.73 15.22
N LEU A 157 0.32 8.40 15.09
CA LEU A 157 -0.35 7.81 13.93
C LEU A 157 -1.82 8.27 13.82
N PRO A 158 -2.36 8.32 12.59
CA PRO A 158 -3.76 8.68 12.37
C PRO A 158 -4.71 7.68 13.03
N LYS A 159 -5.91 8.16 13.38
CA LYS A 159 -6.98 7.30 13.93
C LYS A 159 -7.54 6.31 12.91
N GLN A 160 -7.36 6.57 11.62
CA GLN A 160 -7.72 5.67 10.55
C GLN A 160 -6.46 5.29 9.76
N ILE A 161 -6.25 3.98 9.62
CA ILE A 161 -5.23 3.36 8.79
C ILE A 161 -5.99 2.50 7.78
N ASP A 162 -5.80 2.77 6.49
CA ASP A 162 -6.47 2.01 5.44
C ASP A 162 -5.84 0.64 5.26
N ASP A 163 -4.50 0.56 5.30
CA ASP A 163 -3.76 -0.68 5.13
C ASP A 163 -2.66 -0.82 6.19
N ALA A 164 -2.71 -1.86 7.02
CA ALA A 164 -1.60 -2.23 7.90
C ALA A 164 -0.84 -3.41 7.31
N CYS A 165 0.45 -3.24 7.01
CA CYS A 165 1.33 -4.36 6.67
C CYS A 165 2.10 -4.80 7.91
N CYS A 166 2.02 -6.08 8.28
CA CYS A 166 2.81 -6.66 9.36
C CYS A 166 3.68 -7.76 8.78
N VAL A 167 4.99 -7.56 8.74
CA VAL A 167 5.91 -8.60 8.29
C VAL A 167 6.22 -9.59 9.40
N ARG A 168 6.69 -10.78 9.02
CA ARG A 168 7.07 -11.82 9.98
C ARG A 168 8.07 -11.25 10.99
N GLY A 169 7.80 -11.47 12.28
CA GLY A 169 8.62 -10.97 13.38
C GLY A 169 8.14 -9.65 13.99
N THR A 170 7.17 -8.96 13.37
CA THR A 170 6.54 -7.77 13.98
C THR A 170 5.98 -8.13 15.36
N PRO A 171 6.23 -7.35 16.43
CA PRO A 171 5.69 -7.65 17.75
C PRO A 171 4.17 -7.79 17.78
N CYS A 172 3.67 -8.80 18.49
CA CYS A 172 2.22 -8.95 18.74
C CYS A 172 1.60 -7.72 19.43
N ASN A 173 2.41 -6.90 20.13
CA ASN A 173 1.91 -5.73 20.84
C ASN A 173 1.56 -4.54 19.92
N VAL A 174 1.93 -4.58 18.63
CA VAL A 174 1.56 -3.56 17.64
C VAL A 174 0.04 -3.39 17.60
N SER A 175 -0.71 -4.49 17.52
CA SER A 175 -2.18 -4.45 17.51
C SER A 175 -2.75 -3.86 18.80
N SER A 176 -2.17 -4.21 19.96
CA SER A 176 -2.57 -3.65 21.24
C SER A 176 -2.34 -2.14 21.31
N LYS A 177 -1.26 -1.63 20.73
CA LYS A 177 -0.95 -0.20 20.73
C LYS A 177 -1.87 0.57 19.79
N LEU A 178 -2.05 0.08 18.57
CA LEU A 178 -3.02 0.64 17.61
C LEU A 178 -4.41 0.71 18.25
N TRP A 179 -4.87 -0.38 18.85
CA TRP A 179 -6.17 -0.44 19.52
C TRP A 179 -6.27 0.54 20.70
N LYS A 180 -5.26 0.58 21.60
CA LYS A 180 -5.23 1.53 22.74
C LYS A 180 -5.24 2.99 22.29
N ASN A 181 -4.64 3.28 21.14
CA ASN A 181 -4.63 4.62 20.56
C ASN A 181 -5.91 4.93 19.78
N GLY A 182 -6.88 4.01 19.72
CA GLY A 182 -8.13 4.18 18.98
C GLY A 182 -7.95 4.15 17.46
N CYS A 183 -6.85 3.58 16.96
CA CYS A 183 -6.63 3.39 15.54
C CYS A 183 -7.58 2.30 15.01
N ARG A 184 -8.26 2.59 13.91
CA ARG A 184 -9.03 1.65 13.10
C ARG A 184 -8.17 1.24 11.91
N VAL A 185 -8.18 -0.06 11.60
CA VAL A 185 -7.47 -0.62 10.45
C VAL A 185 -8.49 -1.25 9.52
N ASN A 186 -8.55 -0.78 8.27
CA ASN A 186 -9.52 -1.29 7.29
C ASN A 186 -9.08 -2.62 6.67
N ARG A 187 -7.79 -2.75 6.38
CA ARG A 187 -7.20 -3.95 5.77
C ARG A 187 -5.85 -4.31 6.38
N TRP A 188 -5.65 -5.59 6.66
CA TRP A 188 -4.40 -6.13 7.18
C TRP A 188 -3.71 -6.97 6.12
N HIS A 189 -2.38 -6.87 6.04
CA HIS A 189 -1.55 -7.56 5.07
C HIS A 189 -0.42 -8.30 5.78
N PHE A 190 -0.20 -9.54 5.37
CA PHE A 190 0.83 -10.41 5.95
C PHE A 190 1.63 -11.08 4.82
N PRO A 191 2.60 -10.39 4.21
CA PRO A 191 3.19 -10.79 2.93
C PRO A 191 3.97 -12.12 2.97
N ASP A 192 4.46 -12.52 4.15
CA ASP A 192 5.23 -13.76 4.33
C ASP A 192 4.49 -14.80 5.18
N LEU A 193 3.16 -14.71 5.25
CA LEU A 193 2.41 -15.57 6.14
C LEU A 193 2.58 -17.06 5.77
N CYS A 194 2.92 -17.87 6.75
CA CYS A 194 2.87 -19.32 6.61
C CYS A 194 2.29 -20.02 7.84
N ASP A 195 2.06 -21.33 7.76
CA ASP A 195 1.38 -22.11 8.79
C ASP A 195 1.97 -21.96 10.21
N LYS A 196 3.31 -21.86 10.31
CA LYS A 196 4.01 -21.69 11.62
C LYS A 196 3.76 -20.32 12.25
N ASP A 197 3.34 -19.33 11.46
CA ASP A 197 3.13 -17.96 11.91
C ASP A 197 1.68 -17.74 12.37
N LEU A 198 0.79 -18.75 12.26
CA LEU A 198 -0.64 -18.61 12.52
C LEU A 198 -0.97 -18.13 13.93
N ASP A 199 -0.29 -18.65 14.95
CA ASP A 199 -0.51 -18.21 16.34
C ASP A 199 -0.16 -16.74 16.55
N TRP A 200 0.86 -16.27 15.84
CA TRP A 200 1.29 -14.88 15.86
C TRP A 200 0.25 -13.94 15.25
N ILE A 201 -0.22 -14.22 14.03
CA ILE A 201 -1.28 -13.42 13.37
C ILE A 201 -2.59 -13.48 14.16
N ILE A 202 -3.00 -14.65 14.65
CA ILE A 202 -4.24 -14.80 15.42
C ILE A 202 -4.15 -13.92 16.67
N SER A 203 -3.05 -13.99 17.42
CA SER A 203 -2.81 -13.14 18.59
C SER A 203 -2.86 -11.65 18.25
N MET A 204 -2.24 -11.26 17.13
CA MET A 204 -2.24 -9.88 16.66
C MET A 204 -3.66 -9.39 16.35
N LEU A 205 -4.43 -10.14 15.55
CA LEU A 205 -5.77 -9.74 15.10
C LEU A 205 -6.84 -9.96 16.16
N TYR A 206 -6.60 -10.75 17.20
CA TYR A 206 -7.56 -11.04 18.27
C TYR A 206 -8.09 -9.78 18.98
N ARG A 207 -7.29 -8.70 19.02
CA ARG A 207 -7.71 -7.39 19.55
C ARG A 207 -8.75 -6.68 18.68
N PHE A 208 -8.74 -6.99 17.39
CA PHE A 208 -9.69 -6.48 16.40
C PHE A 208 -10.80 -7.49 16.08
N ARG A 209 -10.95 -8.56 16.89
CA ARG A 209 -11.92 -9.64 16.65
C ARG A 209 -13.38 -9.20 16.66
N ASN A 210 -13.70 -8.01 17.17
CA ASN A 210 -15.06 -7.45 17.15
C ASN A 210 -15.28 -6.52 15.95
N SER A 211 -14.25 -6.28 15.15
CA SER A 211 -14.30 -5.49 13.93
C SER A 211 -14.39 -6.41 12.73
N ARG A 212 -14.99 -5.92 11.64
CA ARG A 212 -14.96 -6.59 10.35
C ARG A 212 -13.53 -6.59 9.80
N LEU A 213 -12.92 -7.76 9.70
CA LEU A 213 -11.54 -7.91 9.25
C LEU A 213 -11.48 -8.15 7.75
N SER A 214 -10.68 -7.34 7.06
CA SER A 214 -10.29 -7.57 5.68
C SER A 214 -8.81 -7.95 5.66
N LEU A 215 -8.47 -9.11 5.06
CA LEU A 215 -7.10 -9.61 5.02
C LEU A 215 -6.57 -9.66 3.59
N VAL A 216 -5.28 -9.41 3.43
CA VAL A 216 -4.52 -9.77 2.22
C VAL A 216 -3.54 -10.86 2.57
N LEU A 217 -3.72 -12.00 1.94
CA LEU A 217 -2.95 -13.21 2.17
C LEU A 217 -2.06 -13.51 0.97
N PRO A 218 -0.82 -13.97 1.19
CA PRO A 218 0.09 -14.27 0.11
C PRO A 218 -0.36 -15.51 -0.65
N ARG A 219 0.06 -15.62 -1.91
CA ARG A 219 -0.17 -16.84 -2.72
C ARG A 219 0.31 -18.11 -2.05
N ASN A 220 1.48 -18.04 -1.42
CA ASN A 220 2.24 -19.19 -0.98
C ASN A 220 2.54 -19.07 0.51
N GLY A 221 2.78 -20.20 1.17
CA GLY A 221 3.18 -20.28 2.57
C GLY A 221 2.07 -20.77 3.50
N LEU A 222 0.82 -20.43 3.20
CA LEU A 222 -0.33 -20.93 3.95
C LEU A 222 -0.91 -22.17 3.27
N THR A 223 -0.90 -23.32 3.94
CA THR A 223 -1.53 -24.53 3.40
C THR A 223 -3.05 -24.44 3.51
N HIS A 224 -3.77 -25.33 2.83
CA HIS A 224 -5.22 -25.47 3.01
C HIS A 224 -5.59 -25.68 4.50
N LYS A 225 -4.81 -26.48 5.24
CA LYS A 225 -5.03 -26.71 6.68
C LYS A 225 -4.77 -25.43 7.49
N GLY A 226 -3.70 -24.70 7.17
CA GLY A 226 -3.40 -23.43 7.81
C GLY A 226 -4.48 -22.38 7.59
N ALA A 227 -4.96 -22.24 6.35
CA ALA A 227 -6.05 -21.34 5.99
C ALA A 227 -7.34 -21.67 6.75
N ARG A 228 -7.72 -22.95 6.84
CA ARG A 228 -8.89 -23.37 7.63
C ARG A 228 -8.74 -23.00 9.11
N ARG A 229 -7.57 -23.22 9.70
CA ARG A 229 -7.28 -22.84 11.09
C ARG A 229 -7.42 -21.33 11.28
N LEU A 230 -6.88 -20.52 10.35
CA LEU A 230 -6.98 -19.07 10.40
C LEU A 230 -8.43 -18.59 10.40
N PHE A 231 -9.23 -19.05 9.43
CA PHE A 231 -10.63 -18.64 9.29
C PHE A 231 -11.51 -19.11 10.45
N ALA A 232 -11.24 -20.29 11.00
CA ALA A 232 -11.93 -20.78 12.20
C ALA A 232 -11.61 -19.93 13.45
N ALA A 233 -10.36 -19.51 13.61
CA ALA A 233 -9.94 -18.71 14.77
C ALA A 233 -10.44 -17.27 14.72
N LEU A 234 -10.60 -16.70 13.51
CA LEU A 234 -10.95 -15.30 13.29
C LEU A 234 -12.26 -15.17 12.50
N HIS A 235 -13.37 -15.57 13.13
CA HIS A 235 -14.72 -15.59 12.54
C HIS A 235 -15.27 -14.24 12.04
N LYS A 236 -14.60 -13.11 12.31
CA LYS A 236 -14.98 -11.79 11.76
C LYS A 236 -14.20 -11.39 10.51
N ILE A 237 -13.33 -12.27 10.00
CA ILE A 237 -12.85 -12.14 8.63
C ILE A 237 -14.06 -12.29 7.73
N TRP A 238 -14.30 -11.29 6.91
CA TRP A 238 -15.41 -11.27 5.94
C TRP A 238 -14.90 -11.06 4.52
N LEU A 239 -13.67 -10.54 4.36
CA LEU A 239 -13.08 -10.26 3.07
C LEU A 239 -11.63 -10.74 3.05
N VAL A 240 -11.30 -11.56 2.07
CA VAL A 240 -9.95 -12.08 1.84
C VAL A 240 -9.52 -11.72 0.43
N TYR A 241 -8.50 -10.90 0.34
CA TYR A 241 -7.77 -10.65 -0.89
C TYR A 241 -6.62 -11.66 -1.00
N HIS A 242 -6.39 -12.20 -2.18
CA HIS A 242 -5.28 -13.11 -2.41
C HIS A 242 -4.71 -12.96 -3.81
N ASP A 243 -3.46 -13.36 -3.98
CA ASP A 243 -2.82 -13.44 -5.29
C ASP A 243 -3.50 -14.47 -6.22
N PRO A 244 -3.35 -14.33 -7.54
CA PRO A 244 -3.86 -15.30 -8.51
C PRO A 244 -3.33 -16.71 -8.27
N GLY A 245 -4.24 -17.69 -8.41
CA GLY A 245 -3.90 -19.11 -8.29
C GLY A 245 -3.77 -19.62 -6.85
N ALA A 246 -4.28 -18.88 -5.86
CA ALA A 246 -4.34 -19.32 -4.46
C ALA A 246 -5.61 -20.15 -4.15
N VAL A 247 -5.94 -21.14 -4.99
CA VAL A 247 -7.19 -21.92 -4.93
C VAL A 247 -7.41 -22.59 -3.57
N HIS A 248 -6.32 -22.96 -2.89
CA HIS A 248 -6.38 -23.55 -1.55
C HIS A 248 -6.95 -22.59 -0.48
N LEU A 249 -6.82 -21.27 -0.65
CA LEU A 249 -7.42 -20.27 0.26
C LEU A 249 -8.93 -20.22 0.09
N THR A 250 -9.40 -20.13 -1.16
CA THR A 250 -10.82 -20.14 -1.50
C THR A 250 -11.48 -21.43 -1.03
N ALA A 251 -10.87 -22.58 -1.34
CA ALA A 251 -11.37 -23.90 -0.90
C ALA A 251 -11.45 -24.01 0.64
N ALA A 252 -10.45 -23.49 1.35
CA ALA A 252 -10.45 -23.49 2.81
C ALA A 252 -11.61 -22.66 3.39
N GLY A 253 -11.89 -21.48 2.83
CA GLY A 253 -12.98 -20.62 3.29
C GLY A 253 -14.37 -21.19 3.01
N SER A 254 -14.60 -21.67 1.79
CA SER A 254 -15.88 -22.25 1.39
C SER A 254 -16.26 -23.48 2.23
N SER A 255 -15.28 -24.17 2.82
CA SER A 255 -15.52 -25.36 3.66
C SER A 255 -15.95 -25.06 5.10
N GLY A 256 -15.90 -23.81 5.56
CA GLY A 256 -16.10 -23.52 6.99
C GLY A 256 -16.59 -22.12 7.36
N ALA A 257 -16.74 -21.20 6.41
CA ALA A 257 -17.23 -19.84 6.68
C ALA A 257 -17.98 -19.27 5.46
N PRO A 258 -19.32 -19.42 5.40
CA PRO A 258 -20.13 -19.09 4.22
C PRO A 258 -20.22 -17.58 3.93
N ASP A 259 -19.93 -16.73 4.93
CA ASP A 259 -19.97 -15.26 4.78
C ASP A 259 -18.63 -14.65 4.28
N LEU A 260 -17.63 -15.49 3.95
CA LEU A 260 -16.34 -15.03 3.44
C LEU A 260 -16.41 -14.72 1.95
N THR A 261 -16.12 -13.47 1.60
CA THR A 261 -15.88 -13.08 0.20
C THR A 261 -14.39 -13.19 -0.11
N PHE A 262 -14.08 -13.87 -1.22
CA PHE A 262 -12.73 -13.96 -1.77
C PHE A 262 -12.60 -13.04 -2.98
N ILE A 263 -11.55 -12.21 -2.98
CA ILE A 263 -11.20 -11.33 -4.09
C ILE A 263 -9.80 -11.70 -4.56
N GLU A 264 -9.73 -12.26 -5.76
CA GLU A 264 -8.44 -12.43 -6.44
C GLU A 264 -7.92 -11.05 -6.87
N LEU A 265 -6.67 -10.75 -6.49
CA LEU A 265 -6.00 -9.52 -6.88
C LEU A 265 -5.46 -9.66 -8.30
N SER A 266 -5.75 -8.69 -9.18
CA SER A 266 -5.12 -8.64 -10.50
C SER A 266 -3.68 -8.17 -10.38
N THR A 267 -2.77 -8.86 -11.08
CA THR A 267 -1.34 -8.84 -10.77
C THR A 267 -0.64 -7.53 -11.09
N ASN A 268 -1.21 -6.59 -11.85
CA ASN A 268 -0.49 -5.42 -12.31
C ASN A 268 -1.49 -4.34 -12.72
N ASN A 269 -1.39 -3.12 -12.17
CA ASN A 269 -2.03 -1.95 -12.78
C ASN A 269 -1.13 -0.75 -12.52
N ILE A 270 -0.64 -0.05 -13.55
CA ILE A 270 -0.15 1.33 -13.43
C ILE A 270 -1.25 2.22 -13.98
N ILE A 271 -2.04 2.85 -13.10
CA ILE A 271 -3.18 3.66 -13.53
C ILE A 271 -2.71 5.10 -13.82
N GLN A 272 -2.30 5.41 -15.05
CA GLN A 272 -2.23 6.80 -15.45
C GLN A 272 -3.65 7.33 -15.70
N TRP A 273 -3.99 8.49 -15.11
CA TRP A 273 -5.13 9.30 -15.54
C TRP A 273 -4.77 10.79 -15.42
N MET A 274 -5.17 11.54 -16.45
CA MET A 274 -4.93 12.97 -16.66
C MET A 274 -5.15 13.82 -15.42
#